data_AF-A0A2V9PU06-F1
#
_entry.id   AF-A0A2V9PU06-F1
#
_cell.length_a   1.000
_cell.length_b   1.000
_cell.length_c   1.000
_cell.angle_alpha   90.00
_cell.angle_beta   90.00
_cell.angle_gamma   90.00
#
_symmetry.space_group_name_H-M   'P 1'
#
loop_
_entity.id
_entity.type
_entity.pdbx_description
1 polymer ?
#
loop_
_entity_poly.entity_id
_entity_poly.type
_entity_poly.pdbx_seq_one_letter_code
_entity_poly.pdbx_strand_id
1 'polypeptide(L)'
;MRLPGEDQHGFRAIAERSMLADRVKDSGAVSMFPALAETWSEQVQSQAGWTRFRRADFEFLRSRYGVDWVVLQQPGAAGLECPYSNSTVLVCRVPPAPGK
;
A
#
# COMPACT_ATOMS: atom_id res chain seq x y z
N MET A 1 -8.25 2.81 -2.76
CA MET A 1 -9.31 3.49 -1.98
C MET A 1 -10.55 3.44 -2.87
N ARG A 2 -11.55 4.32 -2.73
CA ARG A 2 -12.58 4.51 -3.78
C ARG A 2 -12.86 6.00 -3.93
N LEU A 3 -11.87 6.73 -4.43
CA LEU A 3 -11.93 8.18 -4.58
C LEU A 3 -12.47 8.57 -5.97
N PRO A 4 -13.17 9.71 -6.11
CA PRO A 4 -13.52 10.25 -7.42
C PRO A 4 -12.27 10.40 -8.31
N GLY A 5 -12.34 9.90 -9.55
CA GLY A 5 -11.21 9.93 -10.49
C GLY A 5 -10.15 8.83 -10.30
N GLU A 6 -10.30 7.94 -9.32
CA GLU A 6 -9.46 6.74 -9.18
C GLU A 6 -9.86 5.68 -10.21
N ASP A 7 -9.00 5.40 -11.18
CA ASP A 7 -9.18 4.25 -12.06
C ASP A 7 -8.74 2.97 -11.35
N GLN A 8 -9.68 2.05 -11.17
CA GLN A 8 -9.47 0.75 -10.52
C GLN A 8 -9.17 -0.38 -11.51
N HIS A 9 -9.13 -0.12 -12.82
CA HIS A 9 -8.92 -1.15 -13.85
C HIS A 9 -7.66 -0.85 -14.68
N GLY A 10 -6.86 -1.88 -14.98
CA GLY A 10 -5.72 -1.79 -15.92
C GLY A 10 -4.47 -1.02 -15.45
N PHE A 11 -4.56 -0.13 -14.45
CA PHE A 11 -3.46 0.79 -14.12
C PHE A 11 -2.23 0.15 -13.44
N ARG A 12 -2.32 -1.09 -12.93
CA ARG A 12 -1.28 -1.65 -12.06
C ARG A 12 -0.08 -2.26 -12.78
N ALA A 13 -0.27 -2.81 -13.98
CA ALA A 13 0.81 -3.50 -14.71
C ALA A 13 1.89 -2.55 -15.24
N ILE A 14 1.56 -1.27 -15.45
CA ILE A 14 2.46 -0.26 -16.01
C ILE A 14 2.96 0.76 -15.00
N ALA A 15 2.32 0.86 -13.83
CA ALA A 15 2.55 1.98 -12.92
C ALA A 15 3.60 1.70 -11.82
N GLU A 16 4.26 0.53 -11.82
CA GLU A 16 5.19 0.08 -10.75
C GLU A 16 4.64 0.35 -9.34
N ARG A 17 3.31 0.40 -9.22
CA ARG A 17 2.61 1.13 -8.16
C ARG A 17 2.37 0.29 -6.91
N SER A 18 2.77 -0.97 -6.90
CA SER A 18 2.33 -1.92 -5.88
C SER A 18 3.38 -2.97 -5.60
N MET A 19 4.14 -2.72 -4.52
CA MET A 19 5.05 -3.71 -3.93
C MET A 19 4.30 -4.89 -3.29
N LEU A 20 3.03 -4.70 -2.91
CA LEU A 20 2.19 -5.71 -2.25
C LEU A 20 1.06 -6.19 -3.16
N ALA A 21 0.62 -7.42 -2.91
CA ALA A 21 -0.50 -8.05 -3.60
C ALA A 21 -1.82 -7.32 -3.31
N ASP A 22 -2.69 -7.32 -4.31
CA ASP A 22 -4.03 -6.72 -4.27
C ASP A 22 -5.10 -7.78 -3.99
N ARG A 23 -6.04 -7.42 -3.11
CA ARG A 23 -7.13 -8.32 -2.69
C ARG A 23 -8.04 -8.74 -3.84
N VAL A 24 -8.28 -7.88 -4.82
CA VAL A 24 -9.23 -8.14 -5.90
C VAL A 24 -8.50 -8.58 -7.16
N LYS A 25 -7.45 -7.87 -7.56
CA LYS A 25 -6.78 -8.09 -8.86
C LYS A 25 -5.96 -9.38 -8.90
N ASP A 26 -5.32 -9.76 -7.80
CA ASP A 26 -4.49 -10.96 -7.78
C ASP A 26 -5.27 -12.23 -7.43
N SER A 27 -6.54 -12.11 -7.05
CA SER A 27 -7.38 -13.26 -6.68
C SER A 27 -7.56 -14.27 -7.83
N GLY A 28 -7.64 -13.79 -9.07
CA GLY A 28 -7.69 -14.67 -10.25
C GLY A 28 -6.39 -15.45 -10.47
N ALA A 29 -5.24 -14.79 -10.30
CA ALA A 29 -3.94 -15.47 -10.39
C ALA A 29 -3.77 -16.49 -9.27
N VAL A 30 -4.11 -16.13 -8.02
CA VAL A 30 -4.05 -17.04 -6.86
C VAL A 30 -4.96 -18.25 -7.04
N SER A 31 -6.12 -18.09 -7.69
CA SER A 31 -7.03 -19.21 -7.98
C SER A 31 -6.44 -20.20 -8.98
N MET A 32 -5.60 -19.75 -9.91
CA MET A 32 -4.91 -20.60 -10.89
C MET A 32 -3.57 -21.15 -10.39
N PHE A 33 -2.92 -20.43 -9.46
CA PHE A 33 -1.61 -20.76 -8.89
C PHE A 33 -1.68 -20.81 -7.36
N PRO A 34 -2.20 -21.91 -6.76
CA PRO A 34 -2.45 -22.00 -5.31
C PRO A 34 -1.22 -21.78 -4.43
N ALA A 35 -0.01 -22.05 -4.94
CA ALA A 35 1.24 -21.78 -4.23
C ALA A 35 1.43 -20.30 -3.85
N LEU A 36 0.72 -19.37 -4.51
CA LEU A 36 0.75 -17.94 -4.19
C LEU A 36 -0.23 -17.54 -3.07
N ALA A 37 -1.11 -18.45 -2.64
CA ALA A 37 -2.24 -18.12 -1.78
C ALA A 37 -1.81 -17.61 -0.39
N GLU A 38 -0.80 -18.23 0.22
CA GLU A 38 -0.31 -17.81 1.53
C GLU A 38 0.31 -16.41 1.48
N THR A 39 1.23 -16.17 0.54
CA THR A 39 1.85 -14.86 0.35
C THR A 39 0.83 -13.78 0.02
N TRP A 40 -0.14 -14.07 -0.85
CA TRP A 40 -1.22 -13.14 -1.16
C TRP A 40 -2.05 -12.81 0.08
N SER A 41 -2.47 -13.82 0.84
CA SER A 41 -3.27 -13.65 2.06
C SER A 41 -2.50 -12.81 3.10
N GLU A 42 -1.23 -13.11 3.33
CA GLU A 42 -0.36 -12.37 4.26
C GLU A 42 -0.26 -10.88 3.89
N GLN A 43 0.01 -10.58 2.63
CA GLN A 43 0.17 -9.20 2.17
C GLN A 43 -1.16 -8.44 2.17
N VAL A 44 -2.26 -9.10 1.82
CA VAL A 44 -3.62 -8.52 1.88
C VAL A 44 -4.05 -8.25 3.32
N GLN A 45 -3.70 -9.13 4.27
CA GLN A 45 -3.96 -8.94 5.69
C GLN A 45 -3.09 -7.83 6.28
N SER A 46 -1.83 -7.72 5.84
CA SER A 46 -0.92 -6.64 6.27
C SER A 46 -1.37 -5.25 5.85
N GLN A 47 -2.30 -5.13 4.90
CA GLN A 47 -2.91 -3.87 4.46
C GLN A 47 -4.31 -3.64 5.08
N ALA A 48 -4.80 -4.56 5.93
CA ALA A 48 -6.13 -4.47 6.50
C ALA A 48 -6.25 -3.27 7.44
N GLY A 49 -7.27 -2.44 7.22
CA GLY A 49 -7.47 -1.25 8.04
C GLY A 49 -6.63 -0.03 7.62
N TRP A 50 -6.12 -0.02 6.38
CA TRP A 50 -5.32 1.07 5.78
C TRP A 50 -5.70 2.50 6.19
N THR A 51 -6.99 2.85 6.23
CA THR A 51 -7.46 4.19 6.59
C THR A 51 -7.20 4.60 8.04
N ARG A 52 -6.81 3.66 8.90
CA ARG A 52 -6.49 3.86 10.32
C ARG A 52 -5.01 3.67 10.63
N PHE A 53 -4.18 3.46 9.61
CA PHE A 53 -2.75 3.25 9.80
C PHE A 53 -2.09 4.45 10.46
N ARG A 54 -1.19 4.14 11.36
CA ARG A 54 -0.27 5.08 12.02
C ARG A 54 1.11 4.86 11.43
N ARG A 55 2.03 5.77 11.75
CA ARG A 55 3.43 5.69 11.35
C ARG A 55 4.05 4.30 11.54
N ALA A 56 3.82 3.67 12.69
CA ALA A 56 4.36 2.35 13.02
C ALA A 56 3.88 1.23 12.05
N ASP A 57 2.65 1.32 11.54
CA ASP A 57 2.11 0.35 10.58
C ASP A 57 2.86 0.46 9.23
N PHE A 58 3.18 1.69 8.80
CA PHE A 58 3.98 1.90 7.59
C PHE A 58 5.44 1.46 7.77
N GLU A 59 6.04 1.73 8.94
CA GLU A 59 7.38 1.25 9.27
C GLU A 59 7.45 -0.28 9.27
N PHE A 60 6.39 -0.96 9.73
CA PHE A 60 6.26 -2.42 9.61
C PHE A 60 6.22 -2.88 8.16
N LEU A 61 5.41 -2.23 7.30
CA LEU A 61 5.37 -2.56 5.87
C LEU A 61 6.72 -2.34 5.18
N ARG A 62 7.44 -1.28 5.55
CA ARG A 62 8.80 -1.04 5.06
C ARG A 62 9.75 -2.16 5.48
N SER A 63 9.78 -2.47 6.76
CA SER A 63 10.67 -3.51 7.32
C SER A 63 10.41 -4.89 6.72
N ARG A 64 9.14 -5.26 6.55
CA ARG A 64 8.75 -6.59 6.09
C ARG A 64 8.81 -6.74 4.57
N TYR A 65 8.50 -5.69 3.81
CA TYR A 65 8.27 -5.81 2.36
C TYR A 65 9.01 -4.76 1.51
N GLY A 66 9.80 -3.87 2.11
CA GLY A 66 10.51 -2.81 1.39
C GLY A 66 9.60 -1.70 0.86
N VAL A 67 8.43 -1.49 1.47
CA VAL A 67 7.55 -0.36 1.11
C VAL A 67 8.17 0.97 1.55
N ASP A 68 8.73 1.73 0.62
CA ASP A 68 9.35 3.04 0.91
C ASP A 68 8.44 4.24 0.62
N TRP A 69 7.35 4.02 -0.14
CA TRP A 69 6.39 5.05 -0.54
C TRP A 69 4.96 4.57 -0.40
N VAL A 70 4.07 5.47 0.01
CA VAL A 70 2.63 5.20 0.16
C VAL A 70 1.78 6.36 -0.37
N VAL A 71 0.60 6.01 -0.90
CA VAL A 71 -0.44 6.99 -1.26
C VAL A 71 -1.55 6.94 -0.23
N LEU A 72 -1.83 8.07 0.41
CA LEU A 72 -2.83 8.20 1.47
C LEU A 72 -3.91 9.20 1.06
N GLN A 73 -5.13 9.01 1.56
CA GLN A 73 -6.16 10.04 1.49
C GLN A 73 -5.88 11.13 2.53
N GLN A 74 -6.21 12.38 2.24
CA GLN A 74 -6.23 13.46 3.24
C GLN A 74 -7.13 13.09 4.44
N PRO A 75 -6.73 13.39 5.70
CA PRO A 75 -5.54 14.15 6.12
C PRO A 75 -4.24 13.33 6.22
N GLY A 76 -4.27 12.03 5.90
CA GLY A 76 -3.13 11.14 6.01
C GLY A 76 -2.80 10.71 7.45
N ALA A 77 -1.60 10.14 7.62
CA ALA A 77 -1.08 9.72 8.91
C ALA A 77 0.03 10.68 9.38
N ALA A 78 0.04 11.00 10.68
CA ALA A 78 1.05 11.87 11.26
C ALA A 78 2.45 11.22 11.25
N GLY A 79 3.48 12.07 11.12
CA GLY A 79 4.89 11.63 11.21
C GLY A 79 5.46 11.02 9.94
N LEU A 80 4.77 11.14 8.80
CA LEU A 80 5.29 10.83 7.47
C LEU A 80 5.65 12.12 6.72
N GLU A 81 6.66 12.04 5.86
CA GLU A 81 7.04 13.13 4.96
C GLU A 81 6.28 12.99 3.64
N CYS A 82 5.41 13.93 3.31
CA CYS A 82 4.55 13.87 2.12
C CYS A 82 4.91 14.97 1.10
N PRO A 83 5.95 14.78 0.26
CA PRO A 83 6.42 15.81 -0.66
C PRO A 83 5.43 16.15 -1.77
N TYR A 84 4.48 15.27 -2.07
CA TYR A 84 3.41 15.54 -3.03
C TYR A 84 2.06 15.48 -2.35
N SER A 85 1.23 16.49 -2.59
CA SER A 85 -0.12 16.56 -2.05
C SER A 85 -1.06 17.29 -2.99
N ASN A 86 -2.33 16.95 -2.92
CA ASN A 86 -3.42 17.77 -3.44
C ASN A 86 -4.58 17.73 -2.43
N SER A 87 -5.74 18.28 -2.82
CA SER A 87 -6.93 18.32 -1.96
C SER A 87 -7.52 16.96 -1.60
N THR A 88 -7.09 15.88 -2.27
CA THR A 88 -7.65 14.53 -2.13
C THR A 88 -6.66 13.54 -1.54
N VAL A 89 -5.41 13.54 -2.01
CA VAL A 89 -4.38 12.55 -1.65
C VAL A 89 -3.04 13.18 -1.29
N LEU A 90 -2.25 12.38 -0.59
CA LEU A 90 -0.88 12.61 -0.18
C LEU A 90 -0.02 11.47 -0.74
N VAL A 91 1.19 11.78 -1.22
CA VAL A 91 2.21 10.77 -1.56
C VAL A 91 3.34 10.96 -0.58
N CYS A 92 3.55 9.95 0.28
CA CYS A 92 4.42 10.04 1.43
C CYS A 92 5.57 9.04 1.36
N ARG A 93 6.74 9.47 1.82
CA ARG A 93 7.89 8.62 2.11
C ARG A 93 7.69 7.96 3.47
N VAL A 94 7.93 6.65 3.54
CA VAL A 94 8.03 5.94 4.81
C VAL A 94 9.47 6.12 5.30
N PRO A 95 9.73 6.74 6.46
CA PRO A 95 11.10 6.91 6.94
C PRO A 95 11.75 5.54 7.20
N PRO A 96 13.08 5.42 7.07
CA PRO A 96 13.76 4.22 7.54
C PRO A 96 13.52 4.08 9.05
N ALA A 97 13.42 2.84 9.54
CA ALA A 97 13.38 2.61 10.97
C ALA A 97 14.59 3.31 11.61
N PRO A 98 14.43 4.00 12.75
CA PRO A 98 15.56 4.61 13.44
C PRO A 98 16.63 3.53 13.65
N GLY A 99 17.85 3.81 13.17
CA GLY A 99 18.98 2.90 13.34
C GLY A 99 19.17 2.58 14.83
N LYS A 100 19.34 1.30 15.15
CA LYS A 100 19.75 0.87 16.48
C LYS A 100 21.15 1.39 16.79
#